data_AF-A0A1Q4DDN0-F1
#
_entry.id   AF-A0A1Q4DDN0-F1
#
_cell.length_a   1.000
_cell.length_b   1.000
_cell.length_c   1.000
_cell.angle_alpha   90.00
_cell.angle_beta   90.00
_cell.angle_gamma   90.00
#
_symmetry.space_group_name_H-M   'P 1'
#
loop_
_entity.id
_entity.type
_entity.pdbx_description
1 polymer ?
#
loop_
_entity_poly.entity_id
_entity_poly.type
_entity_poly.pdbx_seq_one_letter_code
_entity_poly.pdbx_strand_id
1 'polypeptide(L)' 'MVQAYILVQTEVGKAAAVAGEISAITGVISAEDVTGPYDVIVRAQADTVDELGQLVVARIQGVGGITRTLTCPVVHLG' A
#
# COMPACT_ATOMS: atom_id res chain seq x y z
N MET A 1 -2.01 14.72 9.69
CA MET A 1 -2.10 13.69 8.64
C MET A 1 -0.72 13.13 8.36
N VAL A 2 -0.60 11.82 8.40
CA VAL A 2 0.61 11.05 8.07
C VAL A 2 0.39 10.39 6.71
N GLN A 3 1.41 10.40 5.87
CA GLN A 3 1.39 9.71 4.58
C GLN A 3 2.45 8.63 4.53
N ALA A 4 2.23 7.60 3.73
CA ALA A 4 3.23 6.59 3.43
C ALA A 4 3.11 6.09 1.99
N TYR A 5 4.24 5.63 1.47
CA TYR A 5 4.26 4.72 0.34
C TYR A 5 4.30 3.29 0.85
N ILE A 6 3.51 2.41 0.27
CA ILE A 6 3.55 0.98 0.58
C ILE A 6 3.91 0.25 -0.72
N LEU A 7 5.06 -0.40 -0.72
CA LEU A 7 5.56 -1.17 -1.84
C LEU A 7 5.11 -2.62 -1.67
N VAL A 8 4.47 -3.18 -2.68
CA VAL A 8 3.80 -4.49 -2.60
C VAL A 8 4.38 -5.42 -3.66
N GLN A 9 4.73 -6.63 -3.24
CA GLN A 9 5.00 -7.75 -4.14
C GLN A 9 3.81 -8.70 -4.13
N THR A 10 3.49 -9.23 -5.30
CA THR A 10 2.33 -10.07 -5.55
C THR A 10 2.77 -11.41 -6.13
N GLU A 11 1.84 -12.35 -6.21
CA GLU A 11 2.02 -13.54 -7.03
C GLU A 11 2.06 -13.15 -8.53
N VAL A 12 2.74 -13.97 -9.34
CA VAL A 12 2.88 -13.73 -10.78
C VAL A 12 1.51 -13.55 -11.44
N GLY A 13 1.34 -12.42 -12.14
CA GLY A 13 0.10 -12.11 -12.86
C GLY A 13 -1.04 -11.56 -11.99
N LYS A 14 -0.81 -11.26 -10.70
CA LYS A 14 -1.84 -10.71 -9.79
C LYS A 14 -1.79 -9.19 -9.63
N ALA A 15 -0.72 -8.52 -10.07
CA ALA A 15 -0.48 -7.09 -9.85
C ALA A 15 -1.71 -6.20 -10.10
N ALA A 16 -2.33 -6.27 -11.28
CA ALA A 16 -3.47 -5.43 -11.64
C ALA A 16 -4.72 -5.70 -10.77
N ALA A 17 -4.98 -6.97 -10.42
CA ALA A 17 -6.10 -7.32 -9.56
C ALA A 17 -5.87 -6.81 -8.12
N VAL A 18 -4.65 -7.01 -7.60
CA VAL A 18 -4.25 -6.53 -6.27
C VAL A 18 -4.30 -5.01 -6.20
N ALA A 19 -3.79 -4.29 -7.21
CA ALA A 19 -3.87 -2.83 -7.26
C ALA A 19 -5.33 -2.34 -7.25
N GLY A 20 -6.20 -2.99 -8.02
CA GLY A 20 -7.64 -2.70 -8.02
C GLY A 20 -8.28 -2.89 -6.64
N GLU A 21 -8.03 -4.01 -5.98
CA GLU A 21 -8.56 -4.28 -4.63
C GLU A 21 -8.02 -3.30 -3.59
N ILE A 22 -6.71 -3.01 -3.62
CA ILE A 22 -6.08 -2.05 -2.70
C ILE A 22 -6.66 -0.64 -2.89
N SER A 23 -6.92 -0.22 -4.14
CA SER A 23 -7.44 1.12 -4.42
C SER A 23 -8.80 1.41 -3.77
N ALA A 24 -9.57 0.36 -3.46
CA ALA A 24 -10.87 0.47 -2.81
C ALA A 24 -10.78 0.58 -1.26
N ILE A 25 -9.59 0.42 -0.68
CA ILE A 25 -9.38 0.49 0.77
C ILE A 25 -9.42 1.95 1.24
N THR A 26 -10.28 2.24 2.22
CA THR A 26 -10.31 3.56 2.87
C THR A 26 -8.93 3.95 3.43
N GLY A 27 -8.47 5.15 3.09
CA GLY A 27 -7.13 5.64 3.46
C GLY A 27 -6.07 5.43 2.37
N VAL A 28 -6.37 4.65 1.34
CA VAL A 28 -5.56 4.62 0.10
C VAL A 28 -5.95 5.80 -0.78
N ILE A 29 -4.94 6.56 -1.21
CA ILE A 29 -5.06 7.68 -2.15
C ILE A 29 -4.93 7.15 -3.58
N SER A 30 -3.94 6.27 -3.80
CA SER A 30 -3.70 5.63 -5.09
C SER A 30 -3.02 4.27 -4.91
N ALA A 31 -3.22 3.39 -5.89
CA ALA A 31 -2.51 2.14 -6.01
C ALA A 31 -2.28 1.84 -7.49
N GLU A 32 -1.03 1.89 -7.92
CA GLU A 32 -0.63 1.69 -9.30
C GLU A 32 0.17 0.39 -9.41
N ASP A 33 -0.19 -0.47 -10.37
CA ASP A 33 0.71 -1.54 -10.80
C ASP A 33 1.87 -0.94 -11.59
N VAL A 34 3.09 -1.34 -11.27
CA VAL A 34 4.32 -0.75 -11.83
C VAL A 34 5.26 -1.81 -12.34
N THR A 35 6.11 -1.41 -13.28
CA THR A 35 7.27 -2.21 -13.67
C THR A 35 8.41 -1.96 -12.70
N GLY A 36 8.87 -2.96 -11.95
CA GLY A 36 9.96 -2.79 -10.99
C GLY A 36 10.22 -4.03 -10.12
N PRO A 37 11.02 -3.89 -9.05
CA PRO A 37 11.22 -4.96 -8.07
C PRO A 37 9.97 -5.21 -7.19
N TYR A 38 9.01 -4.29 -7.24
CA TYR A 38 7.68 -4.39 -6.65
C TYR A 38 6.66 -4.28 -7.76
N ASP A 39 5.51 -4.91 -7.54
CA ASP A 39 4.45 -5.01 -8.54
C ASP A 39 3.41 -3.89 -8.39
N VAL A 40 3.20 -3.39 -7.16
CA VAL A 40 2.26 -2.30 -6.88
C VAL A 40 2.90 -1.28 -5.94
N ILE A 41 2.70 0.00 -6.23
CA ILE A 41 3.04 1.12 -5.34
C ILE A 41 1.73 1.75 -4.87
N VAL A 42 1.59 1.86 -3.55
CA VAL A 42 0.40 2.41 -2.91
C VAL A 42 0.77 3.70 -2.22
N ARG A 43 -0.02 4.75 -2.42
CA ARG A 43 0.05 5.97 -1.60
C ARG A 43 -1.10 5.95 -0.61
N ALA A 44 -0.79 6.00 0.68
CA ALA A 44 -1.77 5.95 1.76
C ALA A 44 -1.66 7.16 2.70
N GLN A 45 -2.75 7.50 3.37
CA GLN A 45 -2.80 8.50 4.43
C GLN A 45 -3.77 8.14 5.55
N ALA A 46 -3.47 8.64 6.75
CA ALA A 46 -4.33 8.59 7.93
C ALA A 46 -4.07 9.81 8.82
N ASP A 47 -4.84 9.99 9.88
CA ASP A 47 -4.62 11.12 10.79
C ASP A 47 -3.39 10.88 11.68
N THR A 48 -3.15 9.62 12.06
CA THR A 48 -2.00 9.20 12.89
C THR A 48 -1.23 8.01 12.31
N VAL A 49 -0.01 7.77 12.83
CA VAL A 49 0.81 6.59 12.46
C VAL A 49 0.12 5.29 12.87
N ASP A 50 -0.51 5.26 14.04
CA ASP A 50 -1.19 4.06 14.56
C ASP A 50 -2.38 3.69 13.67
N GLU A 51 -3.18 4.66 13.24
CA GLU A 51 -4.27 4.44 12.29
C GLU A 51 -3.76 3.96 10.93
N LEU A 52 -2.66 4.53 10.43
CA LEU A 52 -2.04 4.08 9.18
C LEU A 52 -1.66 2.59 9.27
N GLY A 53 -1.06 2.17 10.38
CA GLY A 53 -0.68 0.78 10.62
C GLY A 53 -1.87 -0.16 10.79
N GLN A 54 -2.79 0.15 11.70
CA GLN A 54 -3.90 -0.74 12.06
C GLN A 54 -4.99 -0.80 10.98
N LEU A 55 -5.28 0.32 10.31
CA LEU A 55 -6.44 0.41 9.43
C LEU A 55 -6.06 0.25 7.96
N VAL A 56 -4.94 0.84 7.53
CA VAL A 56 -4.58 0.83 6.12
C VAL A 56 -3.63 -0.32 5.80
N VAL A 57 -2.50 -0.40 6.49
CA VAL A 57 -1.48 -1.44 6.23
C VAL A 57 -2.02 -2.84 6.51
N ALA A 58 -2.71 -3.06 7.63
CA ALA A 58 -3.28 -4.37 7.94
C ALA A 58 -4.34 -4.83 6.91
N ARG A 59 -5.16 -3.91 6.39
CA ARG A 59 -6.12 -4.22 5.32
C ARG A 59 -5.43 -4.55 4.02
N ILE A 60 -4.40 -3.80 3.64
CA ILE A 60 -3.60 -4.08 2.46
C ILE A 60 -2.97 -5.47 2.57
N GLN A 61 -2.34 -5.81 3.70
CA GLN A 61 -1.73 -7.12 3.92
C GLN A 61 -2.71 -8.29 3.86
N GLY A 62 -4.01 -8.04 4.08
CA GLY A 62 -5.07 -9.05 3.96
C GLY A 62 -5.55 -9.30 2.53
N VAL A 63 -5.15 -8.50 1.54
CA VAL A 63 -5.53 -8.68 0.14
C VAL A 63 -4.87 -9.96 -0.40
N GLY A 64 -5.68 -10.81 -1.02
CA GLY A 64 -5.22 -12.08 -1.57
C GLY A 64 -4.22 -11.89 -2.71
N GLY A 65 -3.21 -12.77 -2.78
CA GLY A 65 -2.17 -12.71 -3.82
C GLY A 65 -1.03 -11.73 -3.52
N ILE A 66 -1.01 -11.10 -2.35
CA ILE A 66 0.16 -10.36 -1.84
C ILE A 66 1.14 -11.34 -1.19
N THR A 67 2.41 -11.22 -1.57
CA THR A 67 3.51 -12.03 -1.00
C THR A 67 4.35 -11.22 -0.03
N ARG A 68 4.47 -9.90 -0.23
CA ARG A 68 5.24 -9.01 0.64
C ARG A 68 4.73 -7.58 0.60
N THR A 69 4.89 -6.88 1.72
CA THR A 69 4.70 -5.42 1.80
C THR A 69 5.90 -4.76 2.47
N LEU A 70 6.24 -3.54 2.06
CA LEU A 70 7.18 -2.65 2.74
C LEU A 70 6.51 -1.29 2.92
N THR A 71 6.38 -0.83 4.17
CA THR A 71 5.79 0.47 4.47
C THR A 71 6.88 1.52 4.64
N CYS A 72 6.75 2.64 3.92
CA CYS A 72 7.67 3.76 3.91
C CYS A 72 6.93 5.04 4.33
N PRO A 73 6.87 5.35 5.63
CA PRO A 73 6.28 6.61 6.11
C PRO A 73 7.03 7.82 5.54
N VAL A 74 6.28 8.81 5.07
CA VAL A 74 6.83 10.06 4.56
C VAL A 74 7.31 10.90 5.75
N VAL A 75 8.59 11.24 5.76
CA VAL A 75 9.19 12.14 6.74
C VAL A 75 9.43 13.51 6.12
N HIS A 76 9.17 14.56 6.88
CA HIS A 76 9.53 15.92 6.49
C HIS A 76 10.84 16.26 7.20
N LEU A 77 11.94 16.22 6.45
CA LEU A 77 13.24 16.65 6.95
C LEU A 77 13.30 18.18 6.83
N GLY A 78 13.40 18.85 7.97
CA GLY A 78 13.63 20.29 8.08
C GLY A 78 15.11 20.64 7.98
#